data_AF-A0A6I3M8S5-F1
#
_entry.id   AF-A0A6I3M8S5-F1
#
_cell.length_a   1.000
_cell.length_b   1.000
_cell.length_c   1.000
_cell.angle_alpha   90.00
_cell.angle_beta   90.00
_cell.angle_gamma   90.00
#
_symmetry.space_group_name_H-M   'P 1'
#
loop_
_entity.id
_entity.type
_entity.pdbx_description
1 polymer ?
#
loop_
_entity_poly.entity_id
_entity_poly.type
_entity_poly.pdbx_seq_one_letter_code
_entity_poly.pdbx_strand_id
1 'polypeptide(L)'
;MRNLLIVLILMTIPVFANAQVDYSMQSPLPIYGQAGLPIQRPNTPKLETVKPIASHNSVEKASAKLAREEQKLVKLADKAWKIELDLRKKQEQLKILENTSENNKTAEDQKNIEKYKKQIAESQDKLNKANTEVDLKTKEVEAYEMAVETAKYTRSDQ
;
A
#
# COMPACT_ATOMS: atom_id res chain seq x y z
N MET A 1 4.09 -23.53 -4.71
CA MET A 1 3.55 -22.27 -4.11
C MET A 1 4.60 -21.15 -3.98
N ARG A 2 5.89 -21.40 -3.69
CA ARG A 2 6.95 -20.35 -3.69
C ARG A 2 7.08 -19.58 -5.02
N ASN A 3 6.88 -20.25 -6.16
CA ASN A 3 7.00 -19.60 -7.48
C ASN A 3 5.80 -18.73 -7.88
N LEU A 4 4.63 -18.89 -7.24
CA LEU A 4 3.45 -18.10 -7.60
C LEU A 4 3.57 -16.65 -7.13
N LEU A 5 4.21 -16.42 -5.98
CA LEU A 5 4.42 -15.09 -5.41
C LEU A 5 5.46 -14.28 -6.21
N ILE A 6 6.52 -14.94 -6.67
CA ILE A 6 7.55 -14.33 -7.53
C ILE A 6 6.97 -13.95 -8.90
N VAL A 7 6.11 -14.80 -9.47
CA VAL A 7 5.42 -14.52 -10.75
C VAL A 7 4.42 -13.37 -10.60
N LEU A 8 3.71 -13.26 -9.47
CA LEU A 8 2.79 -12.16 -9.21
C LEU A 8 3.53 -10.80 -9.14
N ILE A 9 4.73 -10.78 -8.57
CA ILE A 9 5.56 -9.58 -8.45
C ILE A 9 6.08 -9.13 -9.84
N LEU A 10 6.54 -10.07 -10.67
CA LEU A 10 7.01 -9.79 -12.04
C LEU A 10 5.89 -9.30 -12.99
N MET A 11 4.65 -9.69 -12.75
CA MET A 11 3.47 -9.22 -13.52
C MET A 11 3.09 -7.76 -13.26
N THR A 12 3.58 -7.16 -12.16
CA THR A 12 3.27 -5.75 -11.82
C THR A 12 4.28 -4.75 -12.39
N ILE A 13 5.34 -5.22 -13.06
CA ILE A 13 6.29 -4.34 -13.76
C ILE A 13 5.66 -3.99 -15.13
N PRO A 14 5.17 -2.76 -15.34
CA PRO A 14 4.70 -2.36 -16.65
C PRO A 14 5.95 -2.19 -17.51
N VAL A 15 6.16 -3.12 -18.44
CA VAL A 15 7.08 -2.91 -19.55
C VAL A 15 6.46 -1.80 -20.39
N PHE A 16 6.93 -0.57 -20.22
CA PHE A 16 6.51 0.59 -21.01
C PHE A 16 7.00 0.40 -22.45
N ALA A 17 6.25 -0.35 -23.25
CA ALA A 17 6.30 -0.29 -24.70
C ALA A 17 5.26 0.74 -25.16
N ASN A 18 5.75 1.77 -25.85
CA ASN A 18 4.95 2.85 -26.42
C ASN A 18 3.81 2.31 -27.30
N ALA A 19 2.57 2.50 -26.88
CA ALA A 19 1.40 2.39 -27.74
C ALA A 19 0.76 3.78 -27.85
N GLN A 20 0.87 4.37 -29.04
CA GLN A 20 0.10 5.55 -29.42
C GLN A 20 -1.37 5.14 -29.43
N VAL A 21 -2.18 5.76 -28.57
CA VAL A 21 -3.63 5.56 -28.54
C VAL A 21 -4.30 6.80 -29.13
N ASP A 22 -5.03 6.56 -30.21
CA ASP A 22 -5.85 7.51 -30.96
C ASP A 22 -7.08 7.93 -30.14
N TYR A 23 -7.33 9.25 -30.06
CA TYR A 23 -8.43 9.83 -29.28
C TYR A 23 -9.55 10.25 -30.22
N SER A 24 -10.41 9.31 -30.57
CA SER A 24 -11.73 9.63 -31.12
C SER A 24 -12.79 8.78 -30.44
N MET A 25 -13.39 9.33 -29.38
CA MET A 25 -14.80 9.08 -29.04
C MET A 25 -15.30 10.24 -28.18
N GLN A 26 -16.03 11.11 -28.87
CA GLN A 26 -16.80 12.21 -28.36
C GLN A 26 -18.16 11.67 -27.91
N SER A 27 -18.57 11.97 -26.68
CA SER A 27 -19.97 11.87 -26.24
C SER A 27 -20.21 12.89 -25.11
N PRO A 28 -21.36 13.60 -25.12
CA PRO A 28 -21.52 14.86 -24.40
C PRO A 28 -21.93 14.66 -22.93
N LEU A 29 -21.42 15.57 -22.09
CA LEU A 29 -21.84 15.79 -20.71
C LEU A 29 -23.27 16.36 -20.63
N PRO A 30 -24.09 15.90 -19.68
CA PRO A 30 -25.03 16.78 -19.01
C PRO A 30 -24.50 17.13 -17.62
N ILE A 31 -24.25 18.43 -17.43
CA ILE A 31 -24.07 19.06 -16.13
C ILE A 31 -25.44 19.07 -15.44
N TYR A 32 -25.61 18.33 -14.35
CA TYR A 32 -26.59 18.62 -13.30
C TYR A 32 -25.95 18.37 -11.94
N GLY A 33 -26.02 19.39 -11.09
CA GLY A 33 -25.38 19.42 -9.78
C GLY A 33 -26.13 18.65 -8.70
N GLN A 34 -25.45 18.65 -7.54
CA GLN A 34 -25.94 18.35 -6.19
C GLN A 34 -26.10 16.88 -5.77
N ALA A 35 -25.76 16.71 -4.49
CA ALA A 35 -25.94 15.56 -3.61
C ALA A 35 -24.94 14.41 -3.77
N GLY A 36 -24.14 14.22 -2.71
CA GLY A 36 -23.12 13.20 -2.61
C GLY A 36 -23.65 11.80 -2.91
N LEU A 37 -23.01 11.14 -3.88
CA LEU A 37 -23.23 9.73 -4.14
C LEU A 37 -22.30 8.93 -3.22
N PRO A 38 -22.82 7.93 -2.48
CA PRO A 38 -21.97 7.05 -1.70
C PRO A 38 -21.08 6.27 -2.66
N ILE A 39 -19.77 6.34 -2.44
CA ILE A 39 -18.80 5.46 -3.09
C ILE A 39 -19.25 4.02 -2.78
N GLN A 40 -19.86 3.35 -3.76
CA GLN A 40 -20.17 1.92 -3.65
C GLN A 40 -18.84 1.18 -3.56
N ARG A 41 -18.55 0.66 -2.36
CA ARG A 41 -17.48 -0.31 -2.17
C ARG A 41 -17.80 -1.53 -3.05
N PRO A 42 -16.78 -2.16 -3.67
CA PRO A 42 -16.98 -3.44 -4.35
C PRO A 42 -17.70 -4.40 -3.40
N ASN A 43 -18.71 -5.10 -3.89
CA ASN A 43 -19.47 -6.08 -3.14
C ASN A 43 -18.53 -7.23 -2.75
N THR A 44 -17.91 -7.13 -1.58
CA THR A 44 -17.16 -8.23 -0.98
C THR A 44 -18.16 -9.31 -0.58
N PRO A 45 -17.93 -10.60 -0.92
CA PRO A 45 -18.84 -11.66 -0.52
C PRO A 45 -19.08 -11.59 0.99
N LYS A 46 -20.34 -11.43 1.40
CA LYS A 46 -20.75 -11.52 2.79
C LYS A 46 -20.56 -12.97 3.21
N LEU A 47 -19.46 -13.26 3.88
CA LEU A 47 -19.26 -14.52 4.57
C LEU A 47 -20.38 -14.68 5.59
N GLU A 48 -21.18 -15.73 5.45
CA GLU A 48 -22.17 -16.14 6.45
C GLU A 48 -21.49 -16.15 7.82
N THR A 49 -22.06 -15.39 8.75
CA THR A 49 -21.55 -15.27 10.10
C THR A 49 -21.95 -16.53 10.87
N VAL A 50 -21.26 -17.64 10.61
CA VAL A 50 -21.41 -18.85 11.42
C VAL A 50 -20.86 -18.49 12.80
N LYS A 51 -21.71 -18.59 13.84
CA LYS A 51 -21.27 -18.47 15.24
C LYS A 51 -20.09 -19.42 15.42
N PRO A 52 -18.94 -18.98 15.98
CA PRO A 52 -17.82 -19.87 16.16
C PRO A 52 -18.24 -20.93 17.18
N ILE A 53 -18.50 -22.14 16.70
CA ILE A 53 -18.47 -23.32 17.54
C ILE A 53 -17.09 -23.30 18.17
N ALA A 54 -17.03 -23.21 19.49
CA ALA A 54 -15.80 -23.12 20.25
C ALA A 54 -14.94 -24.36 19.98
N SER A 55 -14.13 -24.33 18.93
CA SER A 55 -13.25 -25.41 18.59
C SER A 55 -12.01 -25.28 19.47
N HIS A 56 -11.75 -26.35 20.22
CA HIS A 56 -10.54 -26.56 21.00
C HIS A 56 -9.31 -26.85 20.10
N ASN A 57 -9.29 -26.41 18.83
CA ASN A 57 -8.14 -26.60 17.94
C ASN A 57 -7.13 -25.47 18.07
N SER A 58 -5.97 -25.79 18.65
CA SER A 58 -4.77 -24.93 18.66
C SER A 58 -4.45 -24.34 17.29
N VAL A 59 -4.65 -25.12 16.22
CA VAL A 59 -4.46 -24.72 14.82
C VAL A 59 -5.43 -23.61 14.40
N GLU A 60 -6.71 -23.68 14.77
CA GLU A 60 -7.70 -22.67 14.40
C GLU A 60 -7.40 -21.33 15.10
N LYS A 61 -7.06 -21.39 16.40
CA LYS A 61 -6.62 -20.20 17.15
C LYS A 61 -5.34 -19.58 16.58
N ALA A 62 -4.38 -20.41 16.16
CA ALA A 62 -3.14 -19.93 15.55
C ALA A 62 -3.39 -19.31 14.16
N SER A 63 -4.26 -19.91 13.34
CA SER A 63 -4.67 -19.37 12.04
C SER A 63 -5.41 -18.03 12.15
N ALA A 64 -6.30 -17.89 13.13
CA ALA A 64 -7.01 -16.64 13.39
C ALA A 64 -6.08 -15.53 13.89
N LYS A 65 -5.02 -15.88 14.65
CA LYS A 65 -3.97 -14.93 15.03
C LYS A 65 -3.15 -14.50 13.81
N LEU A 66 -2.71 -15.45 13.00
CA LEU A 66 -1.98 -15.19 11.76
C LEU A 66 -2.74 -14.20 10.86
N ALA A 67 -4.02 -14.47 10.58
CA ALA A 67 -4.86 -13.60 9.75
C ALA A 67 -4.98 -12.16 10.29
N ARG A 68 -4.99 -11.98 11.63
CA ARG A 68 -5.01 -10.65 12.25
C ARG A 68 -3.69 -9.92 12.07
N GLU A 69 -2.57 -10.63 12.18
CA GLU A 69 -1.24 -10.03 12.00
C GLU A 69 -0.98 -9.69 10.53
N GLU A 70 -1.39 -10.53 9.59
CA GLU A 70 -1.38 -10.23 8.15
C GLU A 70 -2.21 -8.98 7.83
N GLN A 71 -3.42 -8.87 8.40
CA GLN A 71 -4.25 -7.69 8.19
C GLN A 71 -3.60 -6.41 8.74
N LYS A 72 -2.87 -6.50 9.86
CA LYS A 72 -2.09 -5.36 10.39
C LYS A 72 -0.93 -5.02 9.46
N LEU A 73 -0.22 -6.02 8.94
CA LEU A 73 0.86 -5.82 7.98
C LEU A 73 0.36 -5.10 6.73
N VAL A 74 -0.77 -5.51 6.17
CA VAL A 74 -1.41 -4.83 5.02
C VAL A 74 -1.72 -3.37 5.33
N LYS A 75 -2.24 -3.08 6.52
CA LYS A 75 -2.51 -1.68 6.94
C LYS A 75 -1.24 -0.85 7.09
N LEU A 76 -0.13 -1.45 7.56
CA LEU A 76 1.15 -0.77 7.66
C LEU A 76 1.75 -0.51 6.27
N ALA A 77 1.70 -1.49 5.38
CA ALA A 77 2.13 -1.33 3.99
C ALA A 77 1.34 -0.23 3.26
N ASP A 78 0.01 -0.16 3.44
CA ASP A 78 -0.83 0.91 2.86
C ASP A 78 -0.43 2.31 3.41
N LYS A 79 -0.07 2.40 4.69
CA LYS A 79 0.45 3.66 5.27
C LYS A 79 1.80 4.04 4.67
N ALA A 80 2.74 3.09 4.55
CA ALA A 80 4.04 3.33 3.95
C ALA A 80 3.90 3.80 2.50
N TRP A 81 3.03 3.14 1.73
CA TRP A 81 2.70 3.52 0.35
C TRP A 81 2.16 4.95 0.24
N LYS A 82 1.25 5.36 1.13
CA LYS A 82 0.73 6.74 1.15
C LYS A 82 1.82 7.78 1.44
N ILE A 83 2.74 7.47 2.35
CA ILE A 83 3.88 8.33 2.68
C ILE A 83 4.80 8.45 1.45
N GLU A 84 5.08 7.34 0.77
CA GLU A 84 5.91 7.34 -0.44
C GLU A 84 5.26 8.17 -1.56
N LEU A 85 3.96 8.04 -1.78
CA LEU A 85 3.23 8.81 -2.78
C LEU A 85 3.27 10.31 -2.49
N ASP A 86 3.12 10.71 -1.23
CA ASP A 86 3.23 12.10 -0.79
C ASP A 86 4.67 12.64 -0.96
N LEU A 87 5.68 11.83 -0.62
CA LEU A 87 7.08 12.15 -0.84
C LEU A 87 7.38 12.39 -2.33
N ARG A 88 6.91 11.51 -3.23
CA ARG A 88 7.08 11.67 -4.68
C ARG A 88 6.43 12.97 -5.18
N LYS A 89 5.24 13.31 -4.69
CA LYS A 89 4.58 14.59 -5.02
C LYS A 89 5.42 15.80 -4.62
N LYS A 90 5.99 15.78 -3.42
CA LYS A 90 6.87 16.87 -2.94
C LYS A 90 8.16 16.97 -3.75
N GLN A 91 8.75 15.83 -4.12
CA GLN A 91 9.93 15.80 -4.99
C GLN A 91 9.64 16.36 -6.37
N GLU A 92 8.48 16.04 -6.95
CA GLU A 92 8.06 16.60 -8.24
C GLU A 92 7.82 18.11 -8.16
N GLN A 93 7.15 18.59 -7.09
CA GLN A 93 6.96 20.02 -6.85
C GLN A 93 8.30 20.76 -6.68
N LEU A 94 9.25 20.17 -5.96
CA LEU A 94 10.60 20.73 -5.82
C LEU A 94 11.29 20.81 -7.19
N LYS A 95 11.21 19.75 -8.00
CA LYS A 95 11.80 19.72 -9.35
C LYS A 95 11.22 20.80 -10.27
N ILE A 96 9.90 21.03 -10.21
CA ILE A 96 9.24 22.11 -10.96
C ILE A 96 9.78 23.48 -10.52
N LEU A 97 9.90 23.72 -9.21
CA LEU A 97 10.45 24.97 -8.66
C LEU A 97 11.93 25.16 -9.01
N GLU A 98 12.73 24.09 -8.98
CA GLU A 98 14.15 24.15 -9.30
C GLU A 98 14.40 24.43 -10.79
N ASN A 99 13.56 23.87 -11.67
CA ASN A 99 13.59 24.07 -13.13
C ASN A 99 13.02 25.42 -13.60
N THR A 100 12.43 26.21 -12.69
CA THR A 100 12.01 27.57 -13.02
C THR A 100 13.26 28.43 -13.27
N SER A 101 13.32 29.11 -14.43
CA SER A 101 14.49 29.86 -14.92
C SER A 101 15.17 30.70 -13.83
N GLU A 102 16.51 30.60 -13.71
CA GLU A 102 17.29 31.30 -12.69
C GLU A 102 17.09 32.83 -12.70
N ASN A 103 16.78 33.41 -13.87
CA ASN A 103 16.49 34.84 -14.01
C ASN A 103 15.11 35.26 -13.47
N ASN A 104 14.24 34.30 -13.16
CA ASN A 104 12.88 34.53 -12.63
C ASN A 104 12.71 34.03 -11.18
N LYS A 105 13.76 33.50 -10.53
CA LYS A 105 13.66 33.04 -9.14
C LYS A 105 13.56 34.22 -8.20
N THR A 106 12.41 34.35 -7.56
CA THR A 106 12.19 35.33 -6.50
C THR A 106 12.74 34.82 -5.16
N ALA A 107 12.95 35.72 -4.20
CA ALA A 107 13.33 35.34 -2.84
C ALA A 107 12.30 34.38 -2.18
N GLU A 108 11.02 34.48 -2.57
CA GLU A 108 9.96 33.59 -2.12
C GLU A 108 10.12 32.17 -2.70
N ASP A 109 10.53 32.04 -3.96
CA ASP A 109 10.82 30.74 -4.58
C ASP A 109 11.96 30.01 -3.89
N GLN A 110 13.03 30.75 -3.55
CA GLN A 110 14.17 30.19 -2.82
C GLN A 110 13.75 29.67 -1.43
N LYS A 111 12.93 30.44 -0.71
CA LYS A 111 12.37 30.04 0.59
C LYS A 111 11.46 28.80 0.47
N ASN A 112 10.66 28.72 -0.59
CA ASN A 112 9.82 27.56 -0.87
C ASN A 112 10.66 26.31 -1.18
N ILE A 113 11.74 26.44 -1.96
CA ILE A 113 12.69 25.35 -2.25
C ILE A 113 13.28 24.79 -0.94
N GLU A 114 13.77 25.65 -0.04
CA GLU A 114 14.31 25.22 1.25
C GLU A 114 13.26 24.51 2.12
N LYS A 115 12.04 25.05 2.15
CA LYS A 115 10.91 24.44 2.86
C LYS A 115 10.59 23.05 2.31
N TYR A 116 10.52 22.89 0.99
CA TYR A 116 10.27 21.58 0.36
C TYR A 116 11.41 20.59 0.65
N LYS A 117 12.68 21.01 0.58
CA LYS A 117 13.83 20.16 0.94
C LYS A 117 13.72 19.65 2.38
N LYS A 118 13.37 20.51 3.33
CA LYS A 118 13.13 20.10 4.72
C LYS A 118 11.97 19.12 4.85
N GLN A 119 10.84 19.40 4.20
CA GLN A 119 9.67 18.51 4.23
C GLN A 119 9.93 17.14 3.58
N ILE A 120 10.75 17.10 2.52
CA ILE A 120 11.20 15.87 1.87
C ILE A 120 12.05 15.05 2.84
N ALA A 121 13.03 15.67 3.51
CA ALA A 121 13.84 14.98 4.52
C ALA A 121 12.99 14.40 5.66
N GLU A 122 12.06 15.19 6.22
CA GLU A 122 11.14 14.72 7.25
C GLU A 122 10.23 13.59 6.77
N SER A 123 9.80 13.63 5.51
CA SER A 123 8.94 12.59 4.91
C SER A 123 9.73 11.31 4.62
N GLN A 124 11.00 11.43 4.21
CA GLN A 124 11.92 10.31 4.03
C GLN A 124 12.18 9.58 5.35
N ASP A 125 12.42 10.33 6.43
CA ASP A 125 12.60 9.75 7.78
C ASP A 125 11.35 8.99 8.25
N LYS A 126 10.15 9.53 7.97
CA LYS A 126 8.89 8.85 8.25
C LYS A 126 8.72 7.58 7.42
N LEU A 127 9.08 7.63 6.14
CA LEU A 127 9.02 6.46 5.25
C LEU A 127 9.98 5.37 5.73
N ASN A 128 11.22 5.73 6.10
CA ASN A 128 12.20 4.79 6.62
C ASN A 128 11.69 4.11 7.90
N LYS A 129 11.10 4.87 8.84
CA LYS A 129 10.49 4.31 10.05
C LYS A 129 9.34 3.36 9.73
N ALA A 130 8.45 3.75 8.82
CA ALA A 130 7.32 2.92 8.40
C ALA A 130 7.78 1.61 7.73
N ASN A 131 8.81 1.67 6.89
CA ASN A 131 9.39 0.49 6.25
C ASN A 131 10.04 -0.45 7.28
N THR A 132 10.78 0.08 8.25
CA THR A 132 11.32 -0.74 9.35
C THR A 132 10.20 -1.43 10.14
N GLU A 133 9.08 -0.75 10.39
CA GLU A 133 7.91 -1.35 11.06
C GLU A 133 7.28 -2.47 10.21
N VAL A 134 7.13 -2.25 8.91
CA VAL A 134 6.66 -3.26 7.94
C VAL A 134 7.58 -4.48 7.91
N ASP A 135 8.90 -4.28 7.89
CA ASP A 135 9.89 -5.37 7.87
C ASP A 135 9.85 -6.20 9.15
N LEU A 136 9.78 -5.53 10.31
CA LEU A 136 9.63 -6.22 11.60
C LEU A 136 8.33 -7.02 11.64
N LYS A 137 7.23 -6.43 11.15
CA LYS A 137 5.93 -7.10 11.17
C LYS A 137 5.86 -8.27 10.19
N THR A 138 6.51 -8.16 9.04
CA THR A 138 6.66 -9.25 8.07
C THR A 138 7.35 -10.45 8.72
N LYS A 139 8.48 -10.23 9.41
CA LYS A 139 9.18 -11.30 10.14
C LYS A 139 8.32 -11.94 11.23
N GLU A 140 7.50 -11.15 11.91
CA GLU A 140 6.58 -11.67 12.93
C GLU A 140 5.50 -12.57 12.30
N VAL A 141 4.92 -12.15 11.18
CA VAL A 141 3.95 -12.95 10.41
C VAL A 141 4.59 -14.25 9.93
N GLU A 142 5.78 -14.21 9.35
CA GLU A 142 6.53 -15.41 8.94
C GLU A 142 6.77 -16.38 10.11
N ALA A 143 7.10 -15.87 11.30
CA ALA A 143 7.24 -16.69 12.50
C ALA A 143 5.92 -17.38 12.90
N TYR A 144 4.79 -16.68 12.81
CA TYR A 144 3.48 -17.27 13.05
C TYR A 144 3.08 -18.30 11.99
N GLU A 145 3.40 -18.08 10.72
CA GLU A 145 3.18 -19.07 9.65
C GLU A 145 3.93 -20.37 9.94
N MET A 146 5.22 -20.27 10.29
CA MET A 146 6.02 -21.43 10.68
C MET A 146 5.47 -22.15 11.91
N ALA A 147 4.99 -21.41 12.92
CA ALA A 147 4.39 -21.98 14.12
C ALA A 147 3.08 -22.72 13.80
N VAL A 148 2.24 -22.16 12.93
CA VAL A 148 1.01 -22.80 12.44
C VAL A 148 1.35 -24.09 11.69
N GLU A 149 2.34 -24.05 10.80
CA GLU A 149 2.75 -25.20 10.02
C GLU A 149 3.32 -26.31 10.90
N THR A 150 4.18 -25.98 11.87
CA THR A 150 4.70 -26.93 12.86
C THR A 150 3.59 -27.57 13.71
N ALA A 151 2.58 -26.78 14.11
CA ALA A 151 1.43 -27.25 14.87
C ALA A 151 0.52 -28.22 14.09
N LYS A 152 0.55 -28.19 12.75
CA LYS A 152 -0.18 -29.16 11.92
C LYS A 152 0.49 -30.54 11.94
N TYR A 153 1.82 -30.61 11.90
CA TYR A 153 2.54 -31.89 11.82
C TYR A 153 2.77 -32.55 13.18
N THR A 154 2.84 -31.79 14.27
CA THR A 154 2.98 -32.34 15.63
C THR A 154 1.72 -33.06 16.15
N ARG A 155 0.62 -33.03 15.39
CA ARG A 155 -0.63 -33.72 15.74
C ARG A 155 -0.78 -35.12 15.14
N SER A 156 0.20 -35.56 14.34
CA SER A 156 0.14 -36.83 13.61
C SER A 156 0.84 -38.00 14.31
N ASP A 157 1.49 -37.78 15.47
CA ASP A 157 2.31 -38.79 16.18
C ASP A 157 1.73 -39.19 17.57
N GLN A 158 0.39 -39.18 17.74
CA GLN A 158 -0.27 -39.77 18.91
C GLN A 158 -1.41 -40.70 18.54
#